data_AF-A0A9D6F1Y3-F1
#
_entry.id   AF-A0A9D6F1Y3-F1
#
_cell.length_a   1.000
_cell.length_b   1.000
_cell.length_c   1.000
_cell.angle_alpha   90.00
_cell.angle_beta   90.00
_cell.angle_gamma   90.00
#
_symmetry.space_group_name_H-M   'P 1'
#
loop_
_entity.id
_entity.type
_entity.pdbx_description
1 polymer ?
#
loop_
_entity_poly.entity_id
_entity_poly.type
_entity_poly.pdbx_seq_one_letter_code
_entity_poly.pdbx_strand_id
1 'polypeptide(L)'
;MAEQQLTYRKLRKILKRFGIEEDKTHGKGSERMFVGVVNGVIIRYPTKGHNEGDANPKGVIRAIRRHFHLTEEDGVSDKDF
;
A
#
# COMPACT_ATOMS: atom_id res chain seq x y z
N MET A 1 5.63 -14.03 16.20
CA MET A 1 4.70 -14.62 15.21
C MET A 1 5.30 -14.35 13.83
N ALA A 2 5.31 -15.32 12.92
CA ALA A 2 5.94 -15.12 11.61
C ALA A 2 5.13 -14.11 10.79
N GLU A 3 5.59 -12.86 10.79
CA GLU A 3 5.03 -11.73 10.02
C GLU A 3 5.01 -12.11 8.54
N GLN A 4 3.83 -12.47 8.04
CA GLN A 4 3.63 -13.04 6.73
C GLN A 4 3.89 -11.95 5.68
N GLN A 5 4.78 -12.16 4.72
CA GLN A 5 5.03 -11.15 3.70
C GLN A 5 3.75 -10.95 2.86
N LEU A 6 3.18 -9.74 2.90
CA LEU A 6 2.01 -9.39 2.11
C LEU A 6 2.34 -9.30 0.62
N THR A 7 1.62 -10.08 -0.17
CA THR A 7 1.69 -9.96 -1.63
C THR A 7 1.06 -8.64 -2.10
N TYR A 8 1.54 -8.12 -3.21
CA TYR A 8 1.02 -6.90 -3.82
C TYR A 8 -0.49 -6.93 -4.04
N ARG A 9 -1.03 -8.07 -4.51
CA ARG A 9 -2.48 -8.25 -4.67
C ARG A 9 -3.26 -8.07 -3.37
N LYS A 10 -2.76 -8.63 -2.26
CA LYS A 10 -3.42 -8.48 -0.94
C LYS A 10 -3.30 -7.03 -0.45
N LEU A 11 -2.11 -6.45 -0.54
CA LEU A 11 -1.88 -5.05 -0.18
C LEU A 11 -2.85 -4.11 -0.92
N ARG A 12 -2.95 -4.25 -2.25
CA ARG A 12 -3.85 -3.45 -3.08
C ARG A 12 -5.32 -3.61 -2.67
N LYS A 13 -5.76 -4.83 -2.33
CA LYS A 13 -7.13 -5.07 -1.83
C LYS A 13 -7.38 -4.35 -0.50
N ILE A 14 -6.40 -4.35 0.39
CA ILE A 14 -6.53 -3.68 1.69
C ILE A 14 -6.55 -2.16 1.49
N LEU A 15 -5.60 -1.61 0.73
CA LEU A 15 -5.52 -0.18 0.42
C LEU A 15 -6.79 0.34 -0.25
N LYS A 16 -7.41 -0.45 -1.14
CA LYS A 16 -8.68 -0.08 -1.77
C LYS A 16 -9.82 0.14 -0.77
N ARG A 17 -9.84 -0.57 0.36
CA ARG A 17 -10.84 -0.37 1.42
C ARG A 17 -10.75 1.02 2.05
N PHE A 18 -9.57 1.62 2.02
CA PHE A 18 -9.27 2.95 2.53
C PHE A 18 -9.34 4.03 1.44
N GLY A 19 -9.89 3.72 0.27
CA GLY A 19 -9.96 4.66 -0.86
C GLY A 19 -8.60 4.97 -1.48
N ILE A 20 -7.59 4.13 -1.22
CA ILE A 20 -6.26 4.23 -1.84
C ILE A 20 -6.23 3.29 -3.04
N GLU A 21 -6.00 3.84 -4.23
CA GLU A 21 -5.98 3.11 -5.48
C GLU A 21 -4.61 3.18 -6.14
N GLU A 22 -4.34 2.24 -7.04
CA GLU A 22 -3.16 2.30 -7.88
C GLU A 22 -3.44 3.18 -9.10
N ASP A 23 -2.67 4.26 -9.24
CA ASP A 23 -2.64 5.05 -10.45
C ASP A 23 -1.76 4.36 -11.50
N LYS A 24 -2.44 3.69 -12.43
CA LYS A 24 -1.80 2.97 -13.54
C LYS A 24 -1.27 3.90 -14.64
N THR A 25 -1.65 5.18 -14.63
CA THR A 25 -1.23 6.16 -15.64
C THR A 25 0.12 6.79 -15.29
N HIS A 26 0.54 6.74 -14.02
CA HIS A 26 1.77 7.37 -13.51
C HIS A 26 2.87 6.40 -13.06
N GLY A 27 2.93 5.19 -13.63
CA GLY A 27 4.01 4.23 -13.39
C GLY A 27 4.91 4.04 -14.62
N LYS A 28 6.23 4.25 -14.49
CA LYS A 28 7.20 3.87 -15.54
C LYS A 28 7.84 2.54 -15.18
N GLY A 29 7.71 1.55 -16.07
CA GLY A 29 8.36 0.25 -15.95
C GLY A 29 7.86 -0.54 -14.75
N SER A 30 8.74 -0.79 -13.78
CA SER A 30 8.50 -1.58 -12.57
C SER A 30 8.08 -0.75 -11.34
N GLU A 31 7.76 0.53 -11.53
CA GLU A 31 7.21 1.38 -10.48
C GLU A 31 5.68 1.44 -10.58
N ARG A 32 5.02 1.25 -9.43
CA ARG A 32 3.59 1.38 -9.24
C ARG A 32 3.35 2.61 -8.37
N MET A 33 2.30 3.37 -8.64
CA MET A 33 1.97 4.55 -7.85
C MET A 33 0.67 4.33 -7.11
N PHE A 34 0.69 4.41 -5.78
CA PHE A 34 -0.53 4.45 -4.98
C PHE A 34 -0.95 5.90 -4.76
N VAL A 35 -2.25 6.16 -4.89
CA VAL A 35 -2.86 7.46 -4.73
C VAL A 35 -4.07 7.32 -3.82
N GLY A 36 -4.19 8.19 -2.85
CA GLY A 36 -5.31 8.23 -1.92
C GLY A 36 -5.49 9.63 -1.35
N VAL A 37 -6.61 9.86 -0.69
CA VAL A 37 -6.91 11.13 -0.03
C VAL A 37 -6.72 10.97 1.47
N VAL A 38 -5.86 11.80 2.06
CA VAL A 38 -5.62 11.85 3.50
C VAL A 38 -5.89 13.27 3.96
N ASN A 39 -6.82 13.47 4.91
CA ASN A 39 -7.19 14.79 5.42
C ASN A 39 -7.53 15.83 4.32
N GLY A 40 -8.19 15.38 3.25
CA GLY A 40 -8.57 16.23 2.11
C GLY A 40 -7.42 16.53 1.12
N VAL A 41 -6.22 16.00 1.35
CA VAL A 41 -5.06 16.16 0.47
C VAL A 41 -4.81 14.87 -0.31
N ILE A 42 -4.55 14.99 -1.61
CA ILE A 42 -4.18 13.85 -2.44
C ILE A 42 -2.71 13.50 -2.15
N ILE A 43 -2.48 12.33 -1.56
CA ILE A 43 -1.17 11.75 -1.32
C ILE A 43 -0.85 10.76 -2.43
N ARG A 44 0.38 10.81 -2.93
CA ARG A 44 0.92 9.88 -3.92
C ARG A 44 2.16 9.22 -3.36
N TYR A 45 2.26 7.90 -3.49
CA TYR A 45 3.42 7.14 -3.05
C TYR A 45 3.88 6.16 -4.13
N PRO A 46 5.09 6.33 -4.68
CA PRO A 46 5.68 5.36 -5.59
C PRO A 46 6.18 4.14 -4.81
N THR A 47 5.89 2.95 -5.31
CA THR A 47 6.41 1.68 -4.82
C THR A 47 7.04 0.90 -5.96
N LYS A 48 8.15 0.22 -5.69
CA LYS A 48 8.76 -0.71 -6.65
C LYS A 48 8.01 -2.04 -6.57
N GLY A 49 7.47 -2.50 -7.70
CA GLY A 49 6.73 -3.75 -7.77
C GLY A 49 6.63 -4.23 -9.22
N HIS A 50 7.16 -5.43 -9.49
CA HIS A 50 7.17 -5.99 -10.83
C HIS A 50 5.83 -6.68 -11.14
N ASN A 51 5.34 -7.55 -10.24
CA ASN A 51 4.15 -8.39 -10.44
C ASN A 51 3.17 -8.41 -9.27
N GLU A 52 1.89 -8.75 -9.52
CA GLU A 52 0.86 -8.83 -8.48
C GLU A 52 1.10 -9.92 -7.43
N GLY A 53 1.89 -10.95 -7.78
CA GLY A 53 2.29 -12.04 -6.90
C GLY A 53 3.51 -11.74 -6.05
N ASP A 54 4.22 -10.64 -6.29
CA ASP A 54 5.44 -10.33 -5.57
C ASP A 54 5.13 -9.98 -4.13
N ALA A 55 5.97 -10.48 -3.23
CA ALA A 55 5.94 -10.14 -1.82
C ALA A 55 6.51 -8.73 -1.62
N ASN A 56 5.79 -7.88 -0.90
CA ASN A 56 6.29 -6.56 -0.57
C ASN A 56 7.25 -6.65 0.62
N PRO A 57 8.42 -6.00 0.55
CA PRO A 57 9.28 -5.85 1.71
C PRO A 57 8.56 -5.12 2.84
N LYS A 58 8.79 -5.54 4.09
CA LYS A 58 8.17 -4.92 5.28
C LYS A 58 8.40 -3.40 5.36
N GLY A 59 9.58 -2.94 4.92
CA GLY A 59 9.90 -1.51 4.87
C GLY A 59 8.96 -0.72 3.95
N VAL A 60 8.56 -1.30 2.82
CA VAL A 60 7.63 -0.68 1.85
C VAL A 60 6.24 -0.57 2.47
N ILE A 61 5.76 -1.64 3.09
CA ILE A 61 4.47 -1.68 3.80
C ILE A 61 4.42 -0.58 4.88
N ARG A 62 5.46 -0.48 5.70
CA ARG A 62 5.53 0.51 6.78
C ARG A 62 5.57 1.93 6.24
N ALA A 63 6.26 2.16 5.14
CA ALA A 63 6.30 3.47 4.49
C ALA A 63 4.94 3.86 3.91
N ILE A 64 4.23 2.93 3.24
CA ILE A 64 2.86 3.13 2.74
C ILE A 64 1.93 3.50 3.90
N ARG A 65 1.95 2.76 5.01
CA ARG A 65 1.13 3.07 6.19
C ARG A 65 1.38 4.48 6.72
N ARG A 66 2.65 4.87 6.83
CA ARG A 66 3.04 6.23 7.28
C ARG A 66 2.58 7.32 6.33
N HIS A 67 2.70 7.12 5.02
CA HIS A 67 2.30 8.14 4.04
C HIS A 67 0.78 8.31 3.95
N PHE A 68 0.03 7.21 4.08
CA PHE A 68 -1.42 7.26 4.01
C PHE A 68 -2.12 7.40 5.37
N HIS A 69 -1.36 7.60 6.45
CA HIS A 69 -1.86 7.73 7.83
C HIS A 69 -2.78 6.56 8.24
N LEU A 70 -2.49 5.34 7.78
CA LEU A 70 -3.27 4.15 8.10
C LEU A 70 -2.87 3.65 9.50
N THR A 71 -3.70 3.99 10.50
CA THR A 71 -3.46 3.66 11.91
C THR A 71 -4.26 2.42 12.35
N GLU A 72 -4.04 1.93 13.57
CA GLU A 72 -4.85 0.84 14.15
C GLU A 72 -6.32 1.24 14.32
N GLU A 73 -6.63 2.54 14.41
CA GLU A 73 -8.00 3.07 14.56
C GLU A 73 -8.87 2.89 13.30
N ASP A 74 -8.24 2.69 12.13
CA ASP A 74 -8.92 2.35 10.88
C ASP A 74 -9.30 0.85 10.77
N GLY A 75 -9.13 0.08 11.86
CA GLY A 75 -9.39 -1.36 11.91
C GLY A 75 -8.28 -2.20 11.28
N VAL A 76 -7.07 -1.63 11.12
CA VAL A 76 -5.89 -2.33 10.56
C VAL A 76 -4.98 -2.76 11.70
N SER A 77 -5.10 -4.02 12.14
CA SER A 77 -4.14 -4.59 13.09
C SER A 77 -2.87 -5.06 12.38
N ASP A 78 -1.73 -5.09 13.09
CA ASP A 78 -0.49 -5.72 12.61
C ASP A 78 -0.65 -7.22 12.27
N LYS A 79 -1.80 -7.85 12.57
CA LYS A 79 -2.12 -9.23 12.14
C LYS A 79 -2.77 -9.32 10.77
N ASP A 80 -3.33 -8.24 10.25
CA ASP A 80 -3.94 -8.17 8.92
C ASP A 80 -2.93 -7.83 7.82
N PHE A 81 -1.69 -7.52 8.22
CA PHE A 81 -0.56 -7.17 7.37
C PHE A 81 0.64 -8.12 7.52
#